data_AF-A0A523CXL3-F1
#
_entry.id   AF-A0A523CXL3-F1
#
_cell.length_a   1.000
_cell.length_b   1.000
_cell.length_c   1.000
_cell.angle_alpha   90.00
_cell.angle_beta   90.00
_cell.angle_gamma   90.00
#
_symmetry.space_group_name_H-M   'P 1'
#
loop_
_entity.id
_entity.type
_entity.pdbx_description
1 polymer ?
#
loop_
_entity_poly.entity_id
_entity_poly.type
_entity_poly.pdbx_seq_one_letter_code
_entity_poly.pdbx_strand_id
1 'polypeptide(L)'
;MHVCRRVHSSVSETRRSRSCHPANQGAADQGVFYLLALALGKPMNLQKSRPEDLLYRPHMSFWWWLQRKNYFLFMVRELSAVFVGLFALISLVGVYRLSQGEDTYQLYLSALQTPAAQVLFVVILLFSLYHTFTWIHLTPMIMVVRIGSKTV
;
A
#
# COMPACT_ATOMS: atom_id res chain seq x y z
N MET A 1 11.44 -53.68 42.94
CA MET A 1 12.84 -53.67 42.49
C MET A 1 12.89 -53.53 40.97
N HIS A 2 13.79 -52.66 40.48
CA HIS A 2 14.23 -52.46 39.08
C HIS A 2 13.25 -51.91 38.03
N VAL A 3 13.20 -50.58 38.02
CA VAL A 3 13.00 -49.74 36.83
C VAL A 3 14.15 -49.97 35.84
N CYS A 4 13.84 -50.25 34.57
CA CYS A 4 14.83 -50.19 33.48
C CYS A 4 14.35 -49.21 32.40
N ARG A 5 14.83 -47.99 32.59
CA ARG A 5 14.82 -46.84 31.70
C ARG A 5 15.85 -47.09 30.59
N ARG A 6 15.42 -47.15 29.33
CA ARG A 6 16.32 -47.08 28.16
C ARG A 6 15.78 -46.04 27.19
N VAL A 7 16.12 -44.80 27.46
CA VAL A 7 15.94 -43.70 26.51
C VAL A 7 17.26 -43.51 25.77
N HIS A 8 17.12 -43.57 24.46
CA HIS A 8 18.11 -43.31 23.44
C HIS A 8 18.74 -41.92 23.56
N SER A 9 19.94 -41.85 22.98
CA SER A 9 20.56 -40.64 22.39
C SER A 9 20.87 -39.48 23.33
N SER A 10 22.11 -39.50 23.79
CA SER A 10 22.92 -38.30 24.00
C SER A 10 22.87 -37.40 22.75
N VAL A 11 22.11 -36.33 22.80
CA VAL A 11 22.32 -35.16 21.94
C VAL A 11 22.50 -33.98 22.87
N SER A 12 23.72 -33.45 22.86
CA SER A 12 24.11 -32.23 23.52
C SER A 12 23.14 -31.11 23.16
N GLU A 13 22.49 -30.58 24.19
CA GLU A 13 21.59 -29.44 24.12
C GLU A 13 22.40 -28.17 23.85
N THR A 14 22.83 -28.00 22.61
CA THR A 14 23.24 -26.69 22.12
C THR A 14 22.01 -25.80 22.13
N ARG A 15 21.97 -24.91 23.12
CA ARG A 15 21.09 -23.75 23.25
C ARG A 15 21.06 -22.96 21.94
N ARG A 16 20.20 -23.35 21.00
CA ARG A 16 19.97 -22.63 19.75
C ARG A 16 18.92 -21.55 19.99
N SER A 17 19.29 -20.53 20.78
CA SER A 17 18.68 -19.22 20.67
C SER A 17 19.58 -18.38 19.77
N ARG A 18 19.53 -18.66 18.46
CA ARG A 18 19.85 -17.61 17.49
C ARG A 18 18.58 -16.79 17.33
N SER A 19 18.38 -15.91 18.32
CA SER A 19 17.74 -14.63 18.05
C SER A 19 18.55 -13.99 16.93
N CYS A 20 18.10 -14.16 15.69
CA CYS A 20 18.62 -13.42 14.55
C CYS A 20 18.20 -11.96 14.76
N HIS A 21 19.03 -11.25 15.51
CA HIS A 21 19.01 -9.80 15.57
C HIS A 21 19.36 -9.29 14.16
N PRO A 22 18.52 -8.46 13.51
CA PRO A 22 18.80 -7.93 12.17
C PRO A 22 20.01 -6.97 12.13
N ALA A 23 20.64 -6.69 13.28
CA ALA A 23 21.74 -5.75 13.41
C ALA A 23 23.11 -6.27 12.91
N ASN A 24 23.27 -7.56 12.59
CA ASN A 24 24.58 -8.11 12.17
C ASN A 24 24.72 -8.41 10.66
N GLN A 25 23.73 -8.08 9.82
CA GLN A 25 23.88 -8.22 8.36
C GLN A 25 24.68 -7.07 7.72
N GLY A 26 24.89 -5.95 8.43
CA GLY A 26 25.68 -4.83 7.94
C GLY A 26 27.20 -5.07 7.91
N ALA A 27 27.72 -6.02 8.69
CA ALA A 27 29.17 -6.23 8.81
C ALA A 27 29.77 -7.00 7.61
N ALA A 28 28.99 -7.88 6.97
CA ALA A 28 29.45 -8.67 5.83
C ALA A 28 29.55 -7.83 4.53
N ASP A 29 28.62 -6.89 4.33
CA ASP A 29 28.61 -6.01 3.17
C ASP A 29 29.68 -4.90 3.28
N GLN A 30 29.95 -4.42 4.50
CA GLN A 30 31.05 -3.51 4.79
C GLN A 30 32.42 -4.06 4.36
N GLY A 31 32.67 -5.35 4.55
CA GLY A 31 33.94 -5.99 4.17
C GLY A 31 34.17 -6.04 2.66
N VAL A 32 33.11 -6.29 1.88
CA VAL A 32 33.18 -6.31 0.41
C VAL A 32 33.45 -4.91 -0.14
N PHE A 33 32.78 -3.90 0.42
CA PHE A 33 32.98 -2.50 0.03
C PHE A 33 34.39 -1.99 0.39
N TYR A 34 34.92 -2.40 1.55
CA TYR A 34 36.29 -2.09 1.98
C TYR A 34 37.35 -2.71 1.05
N LEU A 35 37.18 -3.98 0.68
CA LEU A 35 38.10 -4.66 -0.24
C LEU A 35 38.08 -4.04 -1.63
N LEU A 36 36.90 -3.65 -2.13
CA LEU A 36 36.76 -2.98 -3.42
C LEU A 36 37.39 -1.57 -3.42
N ALA A 37 37.22 -0.82 -2.34
CA ALA A 37 37.81 0.51 -2.18
C ALA A 37 39.34 0.47 -2.07
N LEU A 38 39.88 -0.55 -1.38
CA LEU A 38 41.32 -0.74 -1.21
C LEU A 38 41.99 -1.21 -2.52
N ALA A 39 41.31 -2.03 -3.32
CA ALA A 39 41.75 -2.45 -4.64
C ALA A 39 41.80 -1.30 -5.67
N LEU A 40 40.98 -0.27 -5.50
CA LEU A 40 40.91 0.88 -6.42
C LEU A 40 41.93 2.00 -6.10
N GLY A 41 42.77 1.85 -5.08
CA GLY A 41 43.88 2.78 -4.78
C GLY A 41 43.47 4.24 -4.53
N LYS A 42 42.17 4.51 -4.34
CA LYS A 42 41.63 5.85 -4.17
C LYS A 42 41.52 6.13 -2.67
N PRO A 43 42.25 7.13 -2.12
CA PRO A 43 42.09 7.49 -0.72
C PRO A 43 40.70 8.11 -0.54
N MET A 44 39.73 7.27 -0.20
CA MET A 44 38.38 7.71 0.13
C MET A 44 38.48 8.37 1.51
N ASN A 45 38.43 9.71 1.54
CA ASN A 45 38.44 10.47 2.79
C ASN A 45 37.07 10.32 3.48
N LEU A 46 36.87 9.15 4.11
CA LEU A 46 35.64 8.75 4.79
C LEU A 46 35.26 9.66 5.97
N GLN A 47 36.19 10.53 6.40
CA GLN A 47 35.99 11.46 7.51
C GLN A 47 35.30 12.77 7.08
N LYS A 48 35.28 13.10 5.79
CA LYS A 48 34.65 14.34 5.27
C LYS A 48 33.25 14.13 4.72
N SER A 49 32.91 12.89 4.34
CA SER A 49 31.55 12.51 3.95
C SER A 49 30.68 12.44 5.21
N ARG A 50 29.77 13.41 5.39
CA ARG A 50 28.77 13.30 6.46
C ARG A 50 27.87 12.10 6.14
N PRO A 51 27.38 11.35 7.14
CA PRO A 51 26.62 10.12 6.90
C PRO A 51 25.38 10.34 6.00
N GLU A 52 24.85 11.56 5.94
CA GLU A 52 23.84 11.99 4.98
C GLU A 52 24.23 11.93 3.48
N ASP A 53 25.51 12.02 3.13
CA ASP A 53 25.97 12.05 1.72
C ASP A 53 26.03 10.66 1.07
N LEU A 54 26.01 9.59 1.88
CA LEU A 54 25.97 8.19 1.41
C LEU A 54 24.55 7.62 1.33
N LEU A 55 23.54 8.38 1.75
CA LEU A 55 22.14 7.97 1.66
C LEU A 55 21.65 8.12 0.22
N TYR A 56 21.88 7.07 -0.58
CA TYR A 56 21.27 6.94 -1.89
C TYR A 56 19.74 6.94 -1.76
N ARG A 57 19.11 8.06 -2.12
CA ARG A 57 17.66 8.14 -2.30
C ARG A 57 17.36 7.80 -3.76
N PRO A 58 16.71 6.66 -4.06
CA PRO A 58 16.27 6.39 -5.42
C PRO A 58 15.31 7.50 -5.85
N HIS A 59 15.58 8.12 -7.00
CA HIS A 59 14.71 9.12 -7.58
C HIS A 59 13.47 8.41 -8.16
N MET A 60 12.35 8.43 -7.44
CA MET A 60 11.09 7.91 -7.96
C MET A 60 10.61 8.79 -9.12
N SER A 61 10.47 8.21 -10.31
CA SER A 61 9.84 8.87 -11.46
C SER A 61 8.34 9.04 -11.23
N PHE A 62 7.73 10.12 -11.74
CA PHE A 62 6.28 10.35 -11.67
C PHE A 62 5.44 9.19 -12.25
N TRP A 63 6.00 8.46 -13.22
CA TRP A 63 5.34 7.34 -13.90
C TRP A 63 5.59 5.98 -13.24
N TRP A 64 6.09 5.95 -12.01
CA TRP A 64 6.40 4.72 -11.26
C TRP A 64 5.21 3.74 -11.21
N TRP A 65 3.99 4.27 -11.12
CA TRP A 65 2.77 3.49 -10.97
C TRP A 65 2.37 2.70 -12.23
N LEU A 66 2.87 3.07 -13.42
CA LEU A 66 2.64 2.30 -14.65
C LEU A 66 3.55 1.07 -14.77
N GLN A 67 4.61 0.99 -13.96
CA GLN A 67 5.61 -0.07 -14.12
C GLN A 67 5.10 -1.45 -13.68
N ARG A 68 4.13 -1.51 -12.77
CA ARG A 68 3.54 -2.78 -12.30
C ARG A 68 2.03 -2.69 -12.20
N LYS A 69 1.36 -3.77 -12.60
CA LYS A 69 -0.11 -3.90 -12.57
C LYS A 69 -0.70 -3.62 -11.18
N ASN A 70 -0.05 -4.07 -10.11
CA ASN A 70 -0.55 -3.87 -8.75
C ASN A 70 -0.57 -2.39 -8.34
N TYR A 71 0.46 -1.62 -8.72
CA TYR A 71 0.50 -0.18 -8.46
C TYR A 71 -0.51 0.58 -9.31
N PHE A 72 -0.68 0.15 -10.56
CA PHE A 72 -1.71 0.71 -11.43
C PHE A 72 -3.11 0.54 -10.85
N LEU A 73 -3.49 -0.69 -10.46
CA LEU A 73 -4.80 -0.97 -9.86
C LEU A 73 -5.03 -0.20 -8.55
N PHE A 74 -3.98 -0.04 -7.74
CA PHE A 74 -4.02 0.82 -6.56
C PHE A 74 -4.34 2.27 -6.92
N MET A 75 -3.62 2.87 -7.86
CA MET A 75 -3.88 4.25 -8.28
C MET A 75 -5.27 4.43 -8.90
N VAL A 76 -5.73 3.47 -9.71
CA VAL A 76 -7.10 3.48 -10.28
C VAL A 76 -8.15 3.46 -9.17
N ARG A 77 -7.92 2.73 -8.08
CA ARG A 77 -8.80 2.73 -6.91
C ARG A 77 -8.81 4.06 -6.17
N GLU A 78 -7.66 4.71 -6.01
CA GLU A 78 -7.62 6.04 -5.39
C GLU A 78 -8.32 7.08 -6.28
N LEU A 79 -8.14 6.99 -7.61
CA LEU A 79 -8.81 7.86 -8.58
C LEU A 79 -10.33 7.63 -8.61
N SER A 80 -10.82 6.42 -8.36
CA SER A 80 -12.26 6.13 -8.35
C SER A 80 -13.01 6.90 -7.25
N ALA A 81 -12.34 7.26 -6.15
CA ALA A 81 -12.91 8.09 -5.08
C ALA A 81 -13.31 9.50 -5.57
N VAL A 82 -12.60 10.05 -6.56
CA VAL A 82 -12.92 11.35 -7.16
C VAL A 82 -14.27 11.29 -7.88
N PHE A 83 -14.57 10.20 -8.58
CA PHE A 83 -15.86 10.01 -9.24
C PHE A 83 -17.00 9.86 -8.25
N VAL A 84 -16.77 9.17 -7.13
CA VAL A 84 -17.75 9.07 -6.04
C VAL A 84 -18.01 10.45 -5.41
N GLY A 85 -16.96 11.23 -5.17
CA GLY A 85 -17.09 12.61 -4.70
C GLY A 85 -17.83 13.51 -5.68
N LEU A 86 -17.55 13.37 -6.98
CA LEU A 86 -18.24 14.11 -8.05
C LEU A 86 -19.73 13.75 -8.08
N PHE A 87 -20.09 12.47 -7.95
CA PHE A 87 -21.47 12.03 -7.86
C PHE A 87 -22.20 12.67 -6.66
N ALA A 88 -21.54 12.69 -5.50
CA ALA A 88 -22.09 13.32 -4.30
C ALA A 88 -22.29 14.84 -4.50
N LEU A 89 -21.34 15.52 -5.15
CA LEU A 89 -21.46 16.94 -5.48
C LEU A 89 -22.63 17.22 -6.43
N ILE A 90 -22.75 16.45 -7.52
CA ILE A 90 -23.88 16.61 -8.46
C ILE A 90 -25.20 16.37 -7.74
N SER A 91 -25.27 15.35 -6.89
CA SER A 91 -26.46 15.06 -6.09
C SER A 91 -26.81 16.21 -5.13
N LEU A 92 -25.80 16.78 -4.46
CA LEU A 92 -25.96 17.93 -3.57
C LEU A 92 -26.45 19.16 -4.31
N VAL A 93 -25.92 19.43 -5.50
CA VAL A 93 -26.40 20.50 -6.38
C VAL A 93 -27.86 20.26 -6.78
N GLY A 94 -28.25 19.02 -7.08
CA GLY A 94 -29.64 18.65 -7.34
C GLY A 94 -30.58 18.99 -6.18
N VAL A 95 -30.19 18.65 -4.96
CA VAL A 95 -30.95 19.01 -3.74
C VAL A 95 -31.02 20.54 -3.54
N TYR A 96 -29.92 21.25 -3.80
CA TYR A 96 -29.88 22.71 -3.71
C TYR A 96 -30.73 23.40 -4.79
N ARG A 97 -30.84 22.83 -5.99
CA ARG A 97 -31.74 23.34 -7.03
C ARG A 97 -33.20 23.05 -6.71
N LEU A 98 -33.47 21.90 -6.09
CA LEU A 98 -34.81 21.54 -5.64
C LEU A 98 -35.35 22.55 -4.60
N SER A 99 -34.50 23.11 -3.74
CA SER A 99 -34.92 24.13 -2.76
C SER A 99 -35.15 25.52 -3.34
N GLN A 100 -34.70 25.80 -4.57
CA GLN A 100 -34.86 27.11 -5.22
C GLN A 100 -36.15 27.24 -6.05
N GLY A 101 -36.95 26.19 -6.13
CA GLY A 101 -38.22 26.18 -6.85
C GLY A 101 -38.15 25.45 -8.19
N GLU A 102 -39.34 25.19 -8.73
CA GLU A 102 -39.54 24.25 -9.83
C GLU A 102 -38.81 24.65 -11.11
N ASP A 103 -38.80 25.94 -11.48
CA ASP A 103 -38.13 26.43 -12.69
C ASP A 103 -36.63 26.11 -12.70
N THR A 104 -35.95 26.32 -11.57
CA THR A 104 -34.51 26.06 -11.46
C THR A 104 -34.19 24.56 -11.45
N TYR A 105 -35.11 23.75 -10.93
CA TYR A 105 -34.99 22.30 -10.93
C TYR A 105 -35.22 21.71 -12.32
N GLN A 106 -36.17 22.24 -13.10
CA GLN A 106 -36.40 21.84 -14.49
C GLN A 106 -35.18 22.17 -15.39
N LEU A 107 -34.52 23.30 -15.16
CA LEU A 107 -33.25 23.63 -15.83
C LEU A 107 -32.13 22.65 -15.48
N TYR A 108 -32.07 22.21 -14.22
CA TYR A 108 -31.13 21.17 -13.80
C TYR A 108 -31.43 19.82 -14.47
N LEU A 109 -32.69 19.40 -14.51
CA LEU A 109 -33.11 18.15 -15.15
C LEU A 109 -32.82 18.14 -16.66
N SER A 110 -33.11 19.25 -17.36
CA SER A 110 -32.81 19.38 -18.79
C SER A 110 -31.29 19.32 -19.06
N ALA A 111 -30.45 19.86 -18.19
CA ALA A 111 -29.00 19.68 -18.27
C ALA A 111 -28.56 18.21 -18.10
N LEU A 112 -29.21 17.47 -17.18
CA LEU A 112 -28.94 16.04 -16.96
C LEU A 112 -29.42 15.13 -18.10
N GLN A 113 -30.44 15.54 -18.85
CA GLN A 113 -30.96 14.80 -20.00
C GLN A 113 -30.05 14.86 -21.23
N THR A 114 -29.03 15.72 -21.21
CA THR A 114 -28.07 15.78 -22.31
C THR A 114 -27.30 14.45 -22.44
N PRO A 115 -26.99 14.00 -23.67
CA PRO A 115 -26.27 12.74 -23.88
C PRO A 115 -24.89 12.74 -23.22
N ALA A 116 -24.25 13.91 -23.14
CA ALA A 116 -22.98 14.08 -22.43
C ALA A 116 -23.10 13.79 -20.93
N ALA A 117 -24.16 14.29 -20.29
CA ALA A 117 -24.41 14.02 -18.87
C ALA A 117 -24.71 12.53 -18.64
N GLN A 118 -25.53 11.90 -19.49
CA GLN A 118 -25.81 10.46 -19.39
C GLN A 118 -24.53 9.60 -19.44
N VAL A 119 -23.64 9.88 -20.40
CA VAL A 119 -22.34 9.20 -20.49
C VAL A 119 -21.52 9.40 -19.23
N LEU A 120 -21.47 10.63 -18.71
CA LEU A 120 -20.78 10.95 -17.47
C LEU A 120 -21.35 10.15 -16.28
N PHE A 121 -22.68 10.02 -16.14
CA PHE A 121 -23.29 9.21 -15.08
C PHE A 121 -22.97 7.73 -15.22
N VAL A 122 -22.94 7.19 -16.44
CA VAL A 122 -22.56 5.79 -16.67
C VAL A 122 -21.10 5.56 -16.25
N VAL A 123 -20.19 6.48 -16.61
CA VAL A 123 -18.79 6.40 -16.19
C VAL A 123 -18.67 6.47 -14.67
N ILE A 124 -19.34 7.43 -14.03
CA ILE A 124 -19.39 7.55 -12.57
C ILE A 124 -19.91 6.26 -11.93
N LEU A 125 -20.98 5.68 -12.47
CA LEU A 125 -21.58 4.44 -11.97
C LEU A 125 -20.58 3.28 -12.03
N LEU A 126 -19.90 3.10 -13.16
CA LEU A 126 -18.89 2.06 -13.33
C LEU A 126 -17.73 2.22 -12.33
N PHE A 127 -17.21 3.43 -12.17
CA PHE A 127 -16.14 3.71 -11.19
C PHE A 127 -16.61 3.54 -9.75
N SER A 128 -17.85 3.92 -9.44
CA SER A 128 -18.46 3.73 -8.11
C SER A 128 -18.61 2.24 -7.78
N LEU A 129 -19.11 1.43 -8.72
CA LEU A 129 -19.17 -0.03 -8.55
C LEU A 129 -17.78 -0.63 -8.30
N TYR A 130 -16.80 -0.27 -9.13
CA TYR A 130 -15.42 -0.69 -8.94
C TYR A 130 -14.88 -0.28 -7.55
N HIS A 131 -15.14 0.96 -7.12
CA HIS A 131 -14.76 1.45 -5.80
C HIS A 131 -15.39 0.59 -4.69
N THR A 132 -16.69 0.31 -4.76
CA THR A 132 -17.38 -0.53 -3.77
C THR A 132 -16.81 -1.95 -3.73
N PHE A 133 -16.57 -2.59 -4.89
CA PHE A 133 -16.01 -3.94 -4.92
C PHE A 133 -14.62 -4.01 -4.29
N THR A 134 -13.74 -3.06 -4.63
CA THR A 134 -12.40 -3.01 -4.05
C THR A 134 -12.42 -2.71 -2.55
N TRP A 135 -13.30 -1.82 -2.09
CA TRP A 135 -13.47 -1.52 -0.67
C TRP A 135 -13.92 -2.77 0.10
N ILE A 136 -14.99 -3.44 -0.35
CA ILE A 136 -15.49 -4.68 0.28
C ILE A 136 -14.42 -5.78 0.31
N HIS A 137 -13.58 -5.89 -0.71
CA HIS A 137 -12.50 -6.86 -0.73
C HIS A 137 -11.41 -6.57 0.32
N LEU A 138 -11.14 -5.29 0.60
CA LEU A 138 -10.12 -4.88 1.58
C LEU A 138 -10.65 -4.86 3.01
N THR A 139 -11.91 -4.48 3.24
CA THR A 139 -12.53 -4.37 4.57
C THR A 139 -12.31 -5.59 5.48
N PRO A 140 -12.48 -6.86 5.04
CA PRO A 140 -12.25 -8.01 5.90
C PRO A 140 -10.78 -8.23 6.24
N MET A 141 -9.83 -7.76 5.43
CA MET A 141 -8.40 -7.91 5.73
C MET A 141 -7.94 -7.03 6.90
N ILE A 142 -8.70 -5.98 7.22
CA ILE A 142 -8.35 -5.00 8.27
C ILE A 142 -8.99 -5.38 9.60
N MET A 143 -10.10 -6.13 9.57
CA MET A 143 -10.81 -6.56 10.77
C MET A 143 -10.23 -7.84 11.31
N VAL A 144 -9.56 -7.76 12.46
CA VAL A 144 -9.15 -8.94 13.23
C VAL A 144 -10.34 -9.42 14.05
N VAL A 145 -11.08 -10.41 13.56
CA VAL A 145 -12.25 -10.94 14.26
C VAL A 145 -11.79 -12.07 15.19
N ARG A 146 -11.82 -11.82 16.50
CA ARG A 146 -11.54 -12.89 17.48
C ARG A 146 -12.82 -13.66 17.77
N ILE A 147 -12.89 -14.90 17.30
CA ILE A 147 -13.96 -15.84 17.64
C ILE A 147 -13.45 -16.76 18.75
N GLY A 148 -13.81 -16.44 20.00
CA GLY A 148 -13.34 -17.16 21.19
C GLY A 148 -11.83 -16.95 21.45
N SER A 149 -11.09 -18.04 21.66
CA SER A 149 -9.62 -18.01 21.81
C SER A 149 -8.85 -18.05 20.49
N LYS A 150 -9.55 -18.07 19.35
CA LYS A 150 -8.95 -18.11 18.00
C LYS A 150 -9.15 -16.76 17.32
N THR A 151 -8.06 -16.25 16.75
CA THR A 151 -8.08 -15.05 15.91
C THR A 151 -8.27 -15.50 14.47
N VAL A 152 -9.35 -15.07 13.81
CA VAL A 152 -9.64 -15.35 12.39
C VAL A 152 -9.67 -14.07 11.56
#